data_AF-A0A1W9VVT5-F1
#
_entry.id   AF-A0A1W9VVT5-F1
#
_cell.length_a   1.000
_cell.length_b   1.000
_cell.length_c   1.000
_cell.angle_alpha   90.00
_cell.angle_beta   90.00
_cell.angle_gamma   90.00
#
_symmetry.space_group_name_H-M   'P 1'
#
loop_
_entity.id
_entity.type
_entity.pdbx_description
1 polymer ?
#
loop_
_entity_poly.entity_id
_entity_poly.type
_entity_poly.pdbx_seq_one_letter_code
_entity_poly.pdbx_strand_id
1 'polypeptide(L)'
;MINNLKDQFTLESISEKKAVDLQLIMLIILLAGIGAVSLFFIPGIGRTISGGTRWFSIAGVRFQPSEFLKITLTLYLSKMFDKKRGMINDFYKTILPALIVILFSSWIIIIQNDFSSSLFLFLLSIVLLFLSGVKKSFLAIIVGFCLLMAVTVVVFQPYRLDRIKSWVDPANDPLRGGYQVLASKRALFQGGFTGKGIGAGDIKLGHLPQAHSDFIFSVVGEEGGIIGITFIIILFTLFFLKGLIIANRQNSNFKMFVAAGFSCAIFFQAMLNMGVVSGLLPPTGIPLPFFSQGGSSIIVTMIMVGFIFNLSRIQEPDSYEE
;
A
#
# COMPACT_ATOMS: atom_id res chain seq x y z
N MET A 1 26.97 -46.63 30.71
CA MET A 1 27.36 -45.22 30.82
C MET A 1 27.65 -44.54 29.48
N ILE A 2 27.88 -45.29 28.37
CA ILE A 2 28.19 -44.72 27.04
C ILE A 2 26.92 -44.48 26.18
N ASN A 3 25.77 -45.09 26.50
CA ASN A 3 24.53 -44.87 25.74
C ASN A 3 23.76 -43.59 26.10
N ASN A 4 24.06 -42.93 27.24
CA ASN A 4 23.38 -41.68 27.64
C ASN A 4 23.97 -40.39 27.03
N LEU A 5 25.05 -40.48 26.25
CA LEU A 5 25.69 -39.32 25.60
C LEU A 5 25.35 -39.18 24.12
N LYS A 6 24.75 -40.21 23.48
CA LYS A 6 24.32 -40.15 22.08
C LYS A 6 23.03 -39.35 21.88
N ASP A 7 22.14 -39.37 22.86
CA ASP A 7 20.85 -38.67 22.78
C ASP A 7 20.96 -37.15 23.04
N GLN A 8 22.10 -36.65 23.53
CA GLN A 8 22.34 -35.21 23.71
C GLN A 8 22.92 -34.51 22.46
N PHE A 9 23.28 -35.26 21.41
CA PHE A 9 23.88 -34.74 20.18
C PHE A 9 23.17 -35.24 18.91
N THR A 10 21.89 -35.58 19.00
CA THR A 10 21.05 -35.77 17.82
C THR A 10 20.88 -34.44 17.07
N LEU A 11 21.03 -34.48 15.75
CA LEU A 11 20.86 -33.35 14.82
C LEU A 11 19.46 -32.68 14.95
N GLU A 12 18.49 -33.34 15.57
CA GLU A 12 17.19 -32.79 15.96
C GLU A 12 17.31 -31.63 16.95
N SER A 13 18.21 -31.71 17.94
CA SER A 13 18.43 -30.64 18.93
C SER A 13 19.06 -29.37 18.34
N ILE A 14 19.72 -29.51 17.17
CA ILE A 14 20.32 -28.40 16.41
C ILE A 14 19.33 -27.87 15.36
N SER A 15 18.41 -28.71 14.87
CA SER A 15 17.34 -28.34 13.94
C SER A 15 16.26 -27.48 14.62
N GLU A 16 15.83 -27.84 15.85
CA GLU A 16 14.86 -27.04 16.60
C GLU A 16 15.40 -25.67 17.04
N LYS A 17 16.72 -25.56 17.29
CA LYS A 17 17.36 -24.30 17.72
C LYS A 17 17.70 -23.33 16.59
N LYS A 18 17.54 -23.72 15.32
CA LYS A 18 17.87 -22.90 14.14
C LYS A 18 16.66 -22.42 13.35
N ALA A 19 15.43 -22.74 13.76
CA ALA A 19 14.25 -22.05 13.25
C ALA A 19 14.25 -20.62 13.78
N VAL A 20 14.82 -19.69 13.03
CA VAL A 20 14.74 -18.25 13.35
C VAL A 20 13.26 -17.90 13.52
N ASP A 21 12.86 -17.35 14.67
CA ASP A 21 11.46 -16.98 14.94
C ASP A 21 10.97 -16.10 13.79
N LEU A 22 9.97 -16.59 13.05
CA LEU A 22 9.41 -15.87 11.91
C LEU A 22 8.93 -14.47 12.32
N GLN A 23 8.47 -14.28 13.56
CA GLN A 23 8.13 -12.97 14.10
C GLN A 23 9.35 -12.05 14.20
N LEU A 24 10.51 -12.58 14.60
CA LEU A 24 11.77 -11.83 14.68
C LEU A 24 12.24 -11.44 13.28
N ILE A 25 12.16 -12.34 12.29
CA ILE A 25 12.47 -12.01 10.89
C ILE A 25 11.58 -10.86 10.40
N MET A 26 10.26 -10.95 10.62
CA MET A 26 9.34 -9.90 10.20
C MET A 26 9.59 -8.58 10.92
N LEU A 27 9.96 -8.63 12.21
CA LEU A 27 10.36 -7.44 12.96
C LEU A 27 11.64 -6.81 12.38
N ILE A 28 12.66 -7.61 12.09
CA ILE A 28 13.91 -7.12 11.47
C ILE A 28 13.63 -6.48 10.11
N ILE A 29 12.82 -7.13 9.27
CA ILE A 29 12.44 -6.61 7.95
C ILE A 29 11.66 -5.28 8.09
N LEU A 30 10.74 -5.19 9.05
CA LEU A 30 10.02 -3.96 9.35
C LEU A 30 10.96 -2.85 9.82
N LEU A 31 11.84 -3.15 10.78
CA LEU A 31 12.82 -2.18 11.30
C LEU A 31 13.79 -1.72 10.21
N ALA A 32 14.20 -2.60 9.30
CA ALA A 32 14.99 -2.25 8.13
C ALA A 32 14.22 -1.30 7.20
N GLY A 33 12.92 -1.55 6.97
CA GLY A 33 12.05 -0.66 6.20
C GLY A 33 11.91 0.71 6.86
N ILE A 34 11.66 0.75 8.18
CA ILE A 34 11.61 1.99 8.97
C ILE A 34 12.94 2.74 8.91
N GLY A 35 14.06 2.03 9.06
CA GLY A 35 15.41 2.59 8.95
C GLY A 35 15.64 3.20 7.58
N ALA A 36 15.30 2.49 6.50
CA ALA A 36 15.44 2.97 5.13
C ALA A 36 14.61 4.24 4.86
N VAL A 37 13.39 4.32 5.42
CA VAL A 37 12.59 5.55 5.38
C VAL A 37 13.29 6.66 6.20
N SER A 38 13.80 6.35 7.39
CA SER A 38 14.40 7.34 8.29
C SER A 38 15.71 7.94 7.77
N LEU A 39 16.40 7.29 6.84
CA LEU A 39 17.62 7.82 6.20
C LEU A 39 17.43 9.20 5.56
N PHE A 40 16.21 9.57 5.17
CA PHE A 40 15.94 10.89 4.58
C PHE A 40 15.98 12.05 5.57
N PHE A 41 16.02 11.78 6.88
CA PHE A 41 16.28 12.83 7.87
C PHE A 41 17.73 13.29 7.88
N ILE A 42 18.64 12.53 7.25
CA ILE A 42 20.04 12.89 7.11
C ILE A 42 20.17 13.84 5.89
N PRO A 43 20.62 15.10 6.09
CA PRO A 43 20.82 16.03 4.98
C PRO A 43 21.78 15.46 3.93
N GLY A 44 21.44 15.62 2.65
CA GLY A 44 22.29 15.21 1.51
C GLY A 44 22.00 13.82 0.92
N ILE A 45 21.18 12.99 1.58
CA ILE A 45 20.86 11.65 1.07
C ILE A 45 19.67 11.64 0.09
N GLY A 46 18.61 12.39 0.42
CA GLY A 46 17.39 12.40 -0.38
C GLY A 46 17.30 13.53 -1.40
N ARG A 47 16.55 13.30 -2.48
CA ARG A 47 16.18 14.38 -3.42
C ARG A 47 14.80 14.94 -3.09
N THR A 48 14.70 16.28 -3.07
CA THR A 48 13.43 16.99 -2.90
C THR A 48 12.68 17.05 -4.22
N ILE A 49 11.52 16.42 -4.29
CA ILE A 49 10.62 16.47 -5.45
C ILE A 49 9.22 16.84 -4.95
N SER A 50 8.62 17.86 -5.55
CA SER A 50 7.26 18.34 -5.21
C SER A 50 7.06 18.64 -3.72
N GLY A 51 8.08 19.21 -3.05
CA GLY A 51 8.03 19.62 -1.64
C GLY A 51 8.36 18.55 -0.59
N GLY A 52 8.74 17.33 -1.01
CA GLY A 52 9.14 16.24 -0.10
C GLY A 52 10.46 15.58 -0.48
N THR A 53 11.31 15.34 0.53
CA THR A 53 12.59 14.62 0.39
C THR A 53 12.37 13.14 0.67
N ARG A 54 12.06 12.37 -0.37
CA ARG A 54 11.57 10.97 -0.21
C ARG A 54 12.05 9.98 -1.28
N TRP A 55 12.99 10.40 -2.13
CA TRP A 55 13.45 9.60 -3.26
C TRP A 55 14.96 9.39 -3.21
N PHE A 56 15.37 8.13 -3.31
CA PHE A 56 16.72 7.74 -3.73
C PHE A 56 16.79 7.65 -5.25
N SER A 57 17.95 7.92 -5.84
CA SER A 57 18.21 7.66 -7.25
C SER A 57 19.45 6.78 -7.36
N ILE A 58 19.26 5.49 -7.63
CA ILE A 58 20.35 4.52 -7.79
C ILE A 58 20.37 4.10 -9.25
N ALA A 59 21.48 4.31 -9.95
CA ALA A 59 21.66 3.92 -11.36
C ALA A 59 20.51 4.36 -12.31
N GLY A 60 19.95 5.55 -12.09
CA GLY A 60 18.83 6.09 -12.89
C GLY A 60 17.44 5.64 -12.46
N VAL A 61 17.32 4.67 -11.54
CA VAL A 61 16.04 4.21 -10.98
C VAL A 61 15.73 4.99 -9.70
N ARG A 62 14.51 5.55 -9.64
CA ARG A 62 14.01 6.26 -8.46
C ARG A 62 13.36 5.27 -7.48
N PHE A 63 13.85 5.27 -6.24
CA PHE A 63 13.40 4.36 -5.20
C PHE A 63 12.79 5.12 -4.03
N GLN A 64 11.55 4.79 -3.68
CA GLN A 64 10.83 5.34 -2.54
C GLN A 64 10.66 4.26 -1.45
N PRO A 65 11.40 4.32 -0.34
CA PRO A 65 11.33 3.36 0.77
C PRO A 65 9.93 3.20 1.38
N SER A 66 9.10 4.24 1.38
CA SER A 66 7.73 4.14 1.92
C SER A 66 6.86 3.15 1.13
N GLU A 67 7.16 2.90 -0.14
CA GLU A 67 6.47 1.86 -0.91
C GLU A 67 6.77 0.46 -0.35
N PHE A 68 8.01 0.20 0.07
CA PHE A 68 8.41 -1.08 0.68
C PHE A 68 7.82 -1.26 2.07
N LEU A 69 7.58 -0.17 2.80
CA LEU A 69 6.95 -0.22 4.11
C LEU A 69 5.54 -0.83 4.04
N LYS A 70 4.84 -0.75 2.90
CA LYS A 70 3.56 -1.45 2.67
C LYS A 70 3.70 -2.96 2.79
N ILE A 71 4.78 -3.50 2.21
CA ILE A 71 5.07 -4.94 2.27
C ILE A 71 5.44 -5.33 3.70
N THR A 72 6.45 -4.66 4.27
CA THR A 72 7.02 -5.07 5.55
C THR A 72 6.04 -4.92 6.71
N LEU A 73 5.25 -3.84 6.73
CA LEU A 73 4.20 -3.65 7.73
C LEU A 73 3.10 -4.70 7.60
N THR A 74 2.65 -5.00 6.37
CA THR A 74 1.63 -6.03 6.14
C THR A 74 2.10 -7.41 6.61
N LEU A 75 3.34 -7.79 6.30
CA LEU A 75 3.92 -9.06 6.74
C LEU A 75 4.05 -9.11 8.28
N TYR A 76 4.56 -8.05 8.91
CA TYR A 76 4.70 -7.97 10.35
C TYR A 76 3.35 -8.06 11.07
N LEU A 77 2.35 -7.27 10.66
CA LEU A 77 1.02 -7.28 11.26
C LEU A 77 0.34 -8.64 11.06
N SER A 78 0.45 -9.22 9.87
CA SER A 78 -0.07 -10.56 9.58
C SER A 78 0.48 -11.60 10.54
N LYS A 79 1.81 -11.57 10.80
CA LYS A 79 2.43 -12.56 11.71
C LYS A 79 2.09 -12.29 13.17
N MET A 80 2.03 -11.02 13.56
CA MET A 80 1.63 -10.63 14.90
C MET A 80 0.19 -11.06 15.22
N PHE A 81 -0.75 -10.89 14.28
CA PHE A 81 -2.14 -11.29 14.47
C PHE A 81 -2.31 -12.82 14.45
N ASP A 82 -1.55 -13.52 13.63
CA ASP A 82 -1.48 -14.99 13.66
C ASP A 82 -1.02 -15.50 15.04
N LYS A 83 0.06 -14.93 15.61
CA LYS A 83 0.59 -15.30 16.94
C LYS A 83 -0.37 -14.94 18.09
N LYS A 84 -1.13 -13.84 17.96
CA LYS A 84 -1.99 -13.29 19.02
C LYS A 84 -3.48 -13.57 18.83
N ARG A 85 -3.85 -14.52 17.97
CA ARG A 85 -5.25 -14.81 17.61
C ARG A 85 -6.18 -15.01 18.82
N GLY A 86 -5.75 -15.79 19.82
CA GLY A 86 -6.52 -16.04 21.03
C GLY A 86 -6.74 -14.82 21.94
N MET A 87 -6.00 -13.72 21.68
CA MET A 87 -6.05 -12.47 22.45
C MET A 87 -6.22 -11.26 21.52
N ILE A 88 -6.88 -11.44 20.35
CA ILE A 88 -6.95 -10.38 19.32
C ILE A 88 -7.64 -9.11 19.83
N ASN A 89 -8.57 -9.27 20.77
CA ASN A 89 -9.33 -8.20 21.40
C ASN A 89 -8.73 -7.69 22.72
N ASP A 90 -7.56 -8.20 23.12
CA ASP A 90 -6.81 -7.66 24.27
C ASP A 90 -6.17 -6.34 23.87
N PHE A 91 -6.58 -5.27 24.54
CA PHE A 91 -6.11 -3.93 24.25
C PHE A 91 -4.59 -3.80 24.45
N TYR A 92 -4.06 -4.27 25.57
CA TYR A 92 -2.66 -4.07 25.93
C TYR A 92 -1.73 -5.04 25.22
N LYS A 93 -2.17 -6.28 25.02
CA LYS A 93 -1.33 -7.31 24.41
C LYS A 93 -1.35 -7.27 22.89
N THR A 94 -2.44 -6.82 22.26
CA THR A 94 -2.59 -6.91 20.81
C THR A 94 -2.85 -5.58 20.14
N ILE A 95 -3.91 -4.86 20.55
CA ILE A 95 -4.34 -3.65 19.84
C ILE A 95 -3.33 -2.52 20.02
N LEU A 96 -2.88 -2.24 21.23
CA LEU A 96 -1.95 -1.16 21.54
C LEU A 96 -0.59 -1.38 20.86
N PRO A 97 0.07 -2.57 20.92
CA PRO A 97 1.28 -2.83 20.16
C PRO A 97 1.09 -2.68 18.64
N ALA A 98 -0.06 -3.11 18.10
CA ALA A 98 -0.38 -2.91 16.68
C ALA A 98 -0.46 -1.42 16.34
N LEU A 99 -1.21 -0.66 17.14
CA LEU A 99 -1.38 0.78 16.96
C LEU A 99 -0.06 1.53 17.05
N ILE A 100 0.81 1.20 18.01
CA ILE A 100 2.14 1.81 18.12
C ILE A 100 2.91 1.63 16.82
N VAL A 101 2.99 0.40 16.30
CA VAL A 101 3.73 0.12 15.07
C VAL A 101 3.12 0.81 13.85
N ILE A 102 1.78 0.80 13.73
CA ILE A 102 1.05 1.45 12.63
C ILE A 102 1.25 2.97 12.68
N LEU A 103 1.00 3.58 13.83
CA LEU A 103 1.10 5.03 14.01
C LEU A 103 2.53 5.51 13.85
N PHE A 104 3.51 4.79 14.39
CA PHE A 104 4.92 5.13 14.23
C PHE A 104 5.36 5.06 12.76
N SER A 105 5.01 3.98 12.06
CA SER A 105 5.30 3.83 10.63
C SER A 105 4.66 4.94 9.80
N SER A 106 3.40 5.27 10.11
CA SER A 106 2.63 6.33 9.43
C SER A 106 3.20 7.72 9.73
N TRP A 107 3.62 7.96 10.98
CA TRP A 107 4.15 9.24 11.45
C TRP A 107 5.46 9.61 10.77
N ILE A 108 6.40 8.67 10.66
CA ILE A 108 7.68 8.90 9.97
C ILE A 108 7.45 9.39 8.53
N ILE A 109 6.47 8.81 7.84
CA ILE A 109 6.13 9.17 6.46
C ILE A 109 5.47 10.56 6.40
N ILE A 110 4.65 10.92 7.38
CA ILE A 110 4.05 12.26 7.46
C ILE A 110 5.10 13.36 7.57
N ILE A 111 6.17 13.13 8.35
CA ILE A 111 7.27 14.11 8.51
C ILE A 111 8.00 14.32 7.17
N GLN A 112 8.01 13.33 6.28
CA GLN A 112 8.59 13.45 4.92
C GLN A 112 7.69 14.19 3.93
N ASN A 113 6.61 14.82 4.42
CA ASN A 113 5.57 15.46 3.63
C ASN A 113 4.82 14.50 2.68
N ASP A 114 4.77 13.21 3.00
CA ASP A 114 4.00 12.21 2.24
C ASP A 114 2.73 11.75 2.97
N PHE A 115 1.77 12.66 3.06
CA PHE A 115 0.51 12.40 3.75
C PHE A 115 -0.28 11.24 3.12
N SER A 116 -0.29 11.15 1.79
CA SER A 116 -1.08 10.16 1.06
C SER A 116 -0.59 8.73 1.29
N SER A 117 0.72 8.50 1.22
CA SER A 117 1.30 7.17 1.49
C SER A 117 1.10 6.76 2.94
N SER A 118 1.17 7.71 3.87
CA SER A 118 0.89 7.48 5.29
C SER A 118 -0.57 7.08 5.53
N LEU A 119 -1.51 7.85 4.97
CA LEU A 119 -2.94 7.55 5.05
C LEU A 119 -3.25 6.19 4.43
N PHE A 120 -2.63 5.87 3.29
CA PHE A 120 -2.78 4.58 2.64
C PHE A 120 -2.31 3.41 3.54
N LEU A 121 -1.11 3.52 4.12
CA LEU A 121 -0.56 2.52 5.04
C LEU A 121 -1.46 2.32 6.26
N PHE A 122 -1.97 3.42 6.80
CA PHE A 122 -2.92 3.38 7.90
C PHE A 122 -4.20 2.64 7.51
N LEU A 123 -4.84 2.99 6.39
CA LEU A 123 -6.05 2.34 5.89
C LEU A 123 -5.82 0.84 5.63
N LEU A 124 -4.69 0.47 5.03
CA LEU A 124 -4.31 -0.92 4.82
C LEU A 124 -4.19 -1.68 6.16
N SER A 125 -3.63 -1.03 7.17
CA SER A 125 -3.49 -1.64 8.51
C SER A 125 -4.84 -1.81 9.21
N ILE A 126 -5.79 -0.89 9.02
CA ILE A 126 -7.17 -1.02 9.51
C ILE A 126 -7.87 -2.20 8.85
N VAL A 127 -7.64 -2.41 7.55
CA VAL A 127 -8.17 -3.58 6.84
C VAL A 127 -7.63 -4.87 7.44
N LEU A 128 -6.34 -4.95 7.77
CA LEU A 128 -5.75 -6.12 8.44
C LEU A 128 -6.31 -6.32 9.87
N LEU A 129 -6.51 -5.24 10.64
CA LEU A 129 -7.16 -5.31 11.96
C LEU A 129 -8.61 -5.79 11.86
N PHE A 130 -9.33 -5.37 10.83
CA PHE A 130 -10.68 -5.86 10.55
C PHE A 130 -10.68 -7.35 10.20
N LEU A 131 -9.78 -7.76 9.29
CA LEU A 131 -9.63 -9.16 8.89
C LEU A 131 -9.20 -10.06 10.04
N SER A 132 -8.43 -9.56 11.00
CA SER A 132 -7.98 -10.34 12.16
C SER A 132 -9.09 -10.60 13.19
N GLY A 133 -10.22 -9.91 13.09
CA GLY A 133 -11.38 -10.12 13.97
C GLY A 133 -11.39 -9.20 15.20
N VAL A 134 -10.73 -8.04 15.14
CA VAL A 134 -10.85 -7.00 16.16
C VAL A 134 -12.30 -6.50 16.22
N LYS A 135 -12.83 -6.29 17.43
CA LYS A 135 -14.20 -5.78 17.64
C LYS A 135 -14.42 -4.48 16.86
N LYS A 136 -15.59 -4.38 16.22
CA LYS A 136 -16.02 -3.20 15.44
C LYS A 136 -15.99 -1.91 16.25
N SER A 137 -16.24 -1.96 17.56
CA SER A 137 -16.15 -0.80 18.45
C SER A 137 -14.73 -0.22 18.54
N PHE A 138 -13.70 -1.08 18.68
CA PHE A 138 -12.31 -0.64 18.65
C PHE A 138 -11.95 -0.04 17.29
N LEU A 139 -12.37 -0.68 16.19
CA LEU A 139 -12.12 -0.16 14.85
C LEU A 139 -12.77 1.21 14.64
N ALA A 140 -14.02 1.39 15.09
CA ALA A 140 -14.70 2.68 14.99
C ALA A 140 -13.99 3.79 15.78
N ILE A 141 -13.49 3.49 16.99
CA ILE A 141 -12.72 4.43 17.79
C ILE A 141 -11.40 4.78 17.09
N ILE A 142 -10.67 3.78 16.59
CA ILE A 142 -9.39 3.99 15.90
C ILE A 142 -9.60 4.84 14.64
N VAL A 143 -10.60 4.51 13.82
CA VAL A 143 -10.92 5.28 12.61
C VAL A 143 -11.36 6.71 12.96
N GLY A 144 -12.19 6.89 13.98
CA GLY A 144 -12.63 8.21 14.43
C GLY A 144 -11.47 9.08 14.91
N PHE A 145 -10.59 8.52 15.75
CA PHE A 145 -9.40 9.22 16.22
C PHE A 145 -8.45 9.60 15.07
N CYS A 146 -8.22 8.67 14.13
CA CYS A 146 -7.35 8.94 13.00
C CYS A 146 -7.95 9.92 12.00
N LEU A 147 -9.27 9.95 11.83
CA LEU A 147 -9.95 10.98 11.03
C LEU A 147 -9.75 12.36 11.67
N LEU A 148 -9.92 12.46 12.99
CA LEU A 148 -9.68 13.71 13.73
C LEU A 148 -8.22 14.19 13.57
N MET A 149 -7.26 13.27 13.70
CA MET A 149 -5.84 13.58 13.49
C MET A 149 -5.54 13.99 12.04
N ALA A 150 -6.13 13.30 11.06
CA ALA A 150 -5.97 13.63 9.65
C ALA A 150 -6.49 15.03 9.33
N VAL A 151 -7.67 15.41 9.85
CA VAL A 151 -8.23 16.76 9.69
C VAL A 151 -7.30 17.80 10.31
N THR A 152 -6.81 17.57 11.53
CA THR A 152 -5.84 18.45 12.19
C THR A 152 -4.59 18.64 11.32
N VAL A 153 -3.98 17.54 10.89
CA VAL A 153 -2.75 17.54 10.09
C VAL A 153 -2.92 18.21 8.72
N VAL A 154 -4.12 18.19 8.17
CA VAL A 154 -4.48 18.91 6.94
C VAL A 154 -4.64 20.40 7.22
N VAL A 155 -5.43 20.78 8.22
CA VAL A 155 -5.76 22.18 8.53
C VAL A 155 -4.55 22.99 8.97
N PHE A 156 -3.63 22.39 9.73
CA PHE A 156 -2.44 23.09 10.23
C PHE A 156 -1.29 23.16 9.20
N GLN A 157 -1.47 22.62 7.99
CA GLN A 157 -0.45 22.66 6.93
C GLN A 157 -1.01 23.42 5.70
N PRO A 158 -0.59 24.68 5.47
CA PRO A 158 -1.12 25.53 4.41
C PRO A 158 -1.12 24.84 3.03
N TYR A 159 -0.02 24.14 2.70
CA TYR A 159 0.11 23.41 1.45
C TYR A 159 -0.96 22.31 1.24
N ARG A 160 -1.37 21.62 2.32
CA ARG A 160 -2.40 20.56 2.25
C ARG A 160 -3.79 21.14 2.11
N LEU A 161 -4.07 22.24 2.83
CA LEU A 161 -5.29 23.00 2.68
C LEU A 161 -5.45 23.55 1.26
N ASP A 162 -4.39 24.06 0.66
CA ASP A 162 -4.43 24.59 -0.71
C ASP A 162 -4.78 23.51 -1.73
N ARG A 163 -4.30 22.26 -1.56
CA ARG A 163 -4.72 21.13 -2.39
C ARG A 163 -6.20 20.79 -2.25
N ILE A 164 -6.75 20.90 -1.04
CA ILE A 164 -8.19 20.65 -0.83
C ILE A 164 -9.01 21.79 -1.41
N LYS A 165 -8.62 23.04 -1.19
CA LYS A 165 -9.29 24.21 -1.76
C LYS A 165 -9.28 24.17 -3.29
N SER A 166 -8.13 23.86 -3.90
CA SER A 166 -8.01 23.69 -5.36
C SER A 166 -8.72 22.45 -5.90
N TRP A 167 -9.02 21.45 -5.08
CA TRP A 167 -9.87 20.32 -5.47
C TRP A 167 -11.36 20.65 -5.38
N VAL A 168 -11.79 21.35 -4.32
CA VAL A 168 -13.19 21.79 -4.12
C VAL A 168 -13.58 22.84 -5.14
N ASP A 169 -12.69 23.79 -5.40
CA ASP A 169 -12.87 24.84 -6.40
C ASP A 169 -11.66 24.92 -7.35
N PRO A 170 -11.58 24.01 -8.34
CA PRO A 170 -10.48 23.96 -9.29
C PRO A 170 -10.41 25.18 -10.20
N ALA A 171 -11.51 25.92 -10.38
CA ALA A 171 -11.57 27.09 -11.24
C ALA A 171 -10.76 28.27 -10.67
N ASN A 172 -10.66 28.33 -9.34
CA ASN A 172 -9.92 29.38 -8.62
C ASN A 172 -8.40 29.10 -8.48
N ASP A 173 -7.91 27.94 -8.92
CA ASP A 173 -6.47 27.62 -9.03
C ASP A 173 -6.13 26.94 -10.37
N PRO A 174 -6.30 27.65 -11.51
CA PRO A 174 -6.18 27.07 -12.84
C PRO A 174 -4.72 26.82 -13.26
N LEU A 175 -3.73 27.15 -12.43
CA LEU A 175 -2.30 27.04 -12.74
C LEU A 175 -1.57 25.97 -11.90
N ARG A 176 -2.20 25.40 -10.87
CA ARG A 176 -1.56 24.40 -9.99
C ARG A 176 -2.41 23.13 -9.83
N GLY A 177 -2.92 22.87 -8.62
CA GLY A 177 -3.63 21.64 -8.30
C GLY A 177 -4.96 21.53 -9.05
N GLY A 178 -5.66 22.66 -9.18
CA GLY A 178 -6.92 22.76 -9.90
C GLY A 178 -6.79 22.42 -11.38
N TYR A 179 -5.66 22.82 -12.01
CA TYR A 179 -5.37 22.47 -13.41
C TYR A 179 -5.35 20.95 -13.63
N GLN A 180 -4.63 20.20 -12.78
CA GLN A 180 -4.48 18.75 -12.95
C GLN A 180 -5.83 18.05 -12.87
N VAL A 181 -6.69 18.46 -11.93
CA VAL A 181 -8.05 17.92 -11.76
C VAL A 181 -8.96 18.28 -12.94
N LEU A 182 -8.89 19.53 -13.44
CA LEU A 182 -9.70 19.96 -14.58
C LEU A 182 -9.27 19.26 -15.87
N ALA A 183 -7.96 19.17 -16.11
CA ALA A 183 -7.39 18.52 -17.29
C ALA A 183 -7.67 17.01 -17.28
N SER A 184 -7.56 16.33 -16.13
CA SER A 184 -7.91 14.91 -16.01
C SER A 184 -9.40 14.68 -16.31
N LYS A 185 -10.30 15.49 -15.73
CA LYS A 185 -11.74 15.41 -16.01
C LYS A 185 -12.04 15.63 -17.48
N ARG A 186 -11.46 16.67 -18.10
CA ARG A 186 -11.65 16.96 -19.53
C ARG A 186 -11.19 15.79 -20.40
N ALA A 187 -10.06 15.17 -20.09
CA ALA A 187 -9.57 14.00 -20.82
C ALA A 187 -10.57 12.82 -20.75
N LEU A 188 -11.11 12.53 -19.56
CA LEU A 188 -12.15 11.51 -19.39
C LEU A 188 -13.41 11.82 -20.21
N PHE A 189 -13.86 13.08 -20.20
CA PHE A 189 -15.03 13.49 -20.99
C PHE A 189 -14.80 13.40 -22.50
N GLN A 190 -13.61 13.79 -22.98
CA GLN A 190 -13.28 13.75 -24.40
C GLN A 190 -13.19 12.34 -24.97
N GLY A 191 -12.91 11.33 -24.13
CA GLY A 191 -12.88 9.93 -24.56
C GLY A 191 -14.25 9.41 -25.01
N GLY A 192 -15.37 10.00 -24.55
CA GLY A 192 -16.70 9.52 -24.90
C GLY A 192 -16.89 8.03 -24.62
N PHE A 193 -17.65 7.33 -25.47
CA PHE A 193 -17.95 5.90 -25.26
C PHE A 193 -16.79 4.97 -25.64
N THR A 194 -16.20 5.16 -26.83
CA THR A 194 -15.19 4.27 -27.42
C THR A 194 -13.75 4.77 -27.31
N GLY A 195 -13.54 6.00 -26.85
CA GLY A 195 -12.23 6.63 -26.85
C GLY A 195 -11.86 7.26 -28.19
N LYS A 196 -10.77 8.03 -28.19
CA LYS A 196 -10.13 8.58 -29.41
C LYS A 196 -9.33 7.53 -30.21
N GLY A 197 -9.08 6.36 -29.64
CA GLY A 197 -8.20 5.33 -30.18
C GLY A 197 -6.87 5.27 -29.43
N ILE A 198 -6.35 4.05 -29.25
CA ILE A 198 -5.09 3.81 -28.55
C ILE A 198 -3.96 4.54 -29.27
N GLY A 199 -3.19 5.31 -28.52
CA GLY A 199 -2.10 6.10 -29.08
C GLY A 199 -2.50 7.49 -29.58
N ALA A 200 -3.78 7.74 -29.84
CA ALA A 200 -4.29 8.99 -30.42
C ALA A 200 -4.69 10.06 -29.38
N GLY A 201 -4.47 9.81 -28.08
CA GLY A 201 -4.74 10.77 -27.02
C GLY A 201 -3.72 11.90 -26.97
N ASP A 202 -4.19 13.13 -26.82
CA ASP A 202 -3.35 14.32 -26.80
C ASP A 202 -2.90 14.67 -25.37
N ILE A 203 -3.60 14.19 -24.34
CA ILE A 203 -3.36 14.61 -22.95
C ILE A 203 -1.94 14.24 -22.47
N LYS A 204 -1.41 13.12 -23.01
CA LYS A 204 -0.08 12.60 -22.70
C LYS A 204 1.05 13.40 -23.33
N LEU A 205 0.78 14.30 -24.28
CA LEU A 205 1.80 15.09 -25.01
C LEU A 205 2.22 16.37 -24.27
N GLY A 206 1.93 16.46 -22.97
CA GLY A 206 2.30 17.60 -22.12
C GLY A 206 1.13 18.45 -21.64
N HIS A 207 -0.11 18.14 -22.06
CA HIS A 207 -1.32 18.84 -21.63
C HIS A 207 -1.79 18.47 -20.21
N LEU A 208 -1.19 17.46 -19.58
CA LEU A 208 -1.44 17.11 -18.18
C LEU A 208 -0.12 16.78 -17.47
N PRO A 209 0.30 17.59 -16.48
CA PRO A 209 1.45 17.29 -15.66
C PRO A 209 1.30 15.93 -14.99
N GLN A 210 2.34 15.10 -15.04
CA GLN A 210 2.34 13.75 -14.47
C GLN A 210 1.30 12.80 -15.10
N ALA A 211 0.93 13.03 -16.38
CA ALA A 211 0.08 12.11 -17.14
C ALA A 211 0.62 10.67 -17.22
N HIS A 212 1.94 10.48 -17.20
CA HIS A 212 2.55 9.14 -17.28
C HIS A 212 2.68 8.42 -15.92
N SER A 213 2.46 9.14 -14.82
CA SER A 213 2.58 8.63 -13.45
C SER A 213 1.21 8.70 -12.77
N ASP A 214 0.93 9.74 -12.00
CA ASP A 214 -0.21 9.80 -11.09
C ASP A 214 -1.55 9.94 -11.82
N PHE A 215 -1.54 10.43 -13.06
CA PHE A 215 -2.74 10.68 -13.87
C PHE A 215 -2.88 9.80 -15.12
N ILE A 216 -2.15 8.67 -15.18
CA ILE A 216 -2.18 7.73 -16.32
C ILE A 216 -3.58 7.22 -16.66
N PHE A 217 -4.45 7.10 -15.66
CA PHE A 217 -5.84 6.70 -15.88
C PHE A 217 -6.63 7.71 -16.74
N SER A 218 -6.21 8.98 -16.79
CA SER A 218 -6.83 9.98 -17.67
C SER A 218 -6.52 9.70 -19.14
N VAL A 219 -5.31 9.19 -19.42
CA VAL A 219 -4.90 8.75 -20.76
C VAL A 219 -5.72 7.54 -21.19
N VAL A 220 -5.89 6.56 -20.28
CA VAL A 220 -6.74 5.38 -20.53
C VAL A 220 -8.17 5.81 -20.86
N GLY A 221 -8.72 6.78 -20.13
CA GLY A 221 -10.07 7.28 -20.39
C GLY A 221 -10.19 8.07 -21.68
N GLU A 222 -9.19 8.88 -22.05
CA GLU A 222 -9.19 9.60 -23.33
C GLU A 222 -9.10 8.64 -24.52
N GLU A 223 -8.18 7.67 -24.46
CA GLU A 223 -7.89 6.77 -25.58
C GLU A 223 -8.88 5.62 -25.70
N GLY A 224 -9.35 5.07 -24.58
CA GLY A 224 -10.25 3.91 -24.53
C GLY A 224 -11.71 4.24 -24.17
N GLY A 225 -12.01 5.49 -23.82
CA GLY A 225 -13.35 5.91 -23.43
C GLY A 225 -13.89 5.17 -22.21
N ILE A 226 -15.22 5.17 -22.08
CA ILE A 226 -15.92 4.43 -21.03
C ILE A 226 -15.63 2.93 -21.10
N ILE A 227 -15.54 2.34 -22.30
CA ILE A 227 -15.26 0.90 -22.47
C ILE A 227 -13.91 0.54 -21.84
N GLY A 228 -12.85 1.31 -22.14
CA GLY A 228 -11.52 1.09 -21.57
C GLY A 228 -11.48 1.26 -20.06
N ILE A 229 -12.13 2.32 -19.54
CA ILE A 229 -12.27 2.56 -18.09
C ILE A 229 -12.96 1.38 -17.40
N THR A 230 -14.12 0.95 -17.91
CA THR A 230 -14.89 -0.15 -17.33
C THR A 230 -14.11 -1.46 -17.39
N PHE A 231 -13.42 -1.73 -18.50
CA PHE A 231 -12.55 -2.90 -18.62
C PHE A 231 -11.46 -2.93 -17.54
N ILE A 232 -10.76 -1.82 -17.33
CA ILE A 232 -9.72 -1.72 -16.29
C ILE A 232 -10.30 -1.91 -14.88
N ILE A 233 -11.44 -1.29 -14.58
CA ILE A 233 -12.12 -1.48 -13.28
C ILE A 233 -12.47 -2.96 -13.07
N ILE A 234 -13.05 -3.62 -14.07
CA ILE A 234 -13.38 -5.05 -14.02
C ILE A 234 -12.12 -5.88 -13.75
N LEU A 235 -11.00 -5.61 -14.42
CA LEU A 235 -9.74 -6.34 -14.18
C LEU A 235 -9.25 -6.19 -12.74
N PHE A 236 -9.25 -4.98 -12.17
CA PHE A 236 -8.87 -4.78 -10.77
C PHE A 236 -9.85 -5.47 -9.81
N THR A 237 -11.15 -5.44 -10.08
CA THR A 237 -12.16 -6.14 -9.28
C THR A 237 -11.96 -7.65 -9.35
N LEU A 238 -11.75 -8.23 -10.53
CA LEU A 238 -11.48 -9.65 -10.70
C LEU A 238 -10.19 -10.07 -10.00
N PHE A 239 -9.12 -9.27 -10.11
CA PHE A 239 -7.87 -9.50 -9.40
C PHE A 239 -8.10 -9.53 -7.88
N PHE A 240 -8.83 -8.55 -7.34
CA PHE A 240 -9.18 -8.47 -5.93
C PHE A 240 -9.97 -9.69 -5.46
N LEU A 241 -11.04 -10.06 -6.19
CA LEU A 241 -11.88 -11.21 -5.85
C LEU A 241 -11.08 -12.53 -5.89
N LYS A 242 -10.23 -12.72 -6.89
CA LYS A 242 -9.34 -13.90 -6.96
C LYS A 242 -8.37 -13.93 -5.80
N GLY A 243 -7.80 -12.78 -5.42
CA GLY A 243 -6.95 -12.63 -4.25
C GLY A 243 -7.64 -13.02 -2.94
N LEU A 244 -8.89 -12.60 -2.74
CA LEU A 244 -9.69 -13.01 -1.57
C LEU A 244 -10.03 -14.51 -1.59
N ILE A 245 -10.32 -15.08 -2.76
CA ILE A 245 -10.54 -16.53 -2.90
C ILE A 245 -9.26 -17.30 -2.52
N ILE A 246 -8.08 -16.84 -2.95
CA ILE A 246 -6.79 -17.44 -2.57
C ILE A 246 -6.59 -17.34 -1.06
N ALA A 247 -6.88 -16.18 -0.46
CA ALA A 247 -6.76 -15.98 0.99
C ALA A 247 -7.66 -16.94 1.79
N ASN A 248 -8.92 -17.10 1.38
CA ASN A 248 -9.88 -17.96 2.07
C ASN A 248 -9.56 -19.46 1.97
N ARG A 249 -8.68 -19.86 1.04
CA ARG A 249 -8.21 -21.25 0.89
C ARG A 249 -6.98 -21.57 1.75
N GLN A 250 -6.40 -20.58 2.44
CA GLN A 250 -5.19 -20.80 3.21
C GLN A 250 -5.49 -21.43 4.57
N ASN A 251 -4.78 -22.51 4.91
CA ASN A 251 -4.87 -23.14 6.23
C ASN A 251 -4.16 -22.34 7.34
N SER A 252 -3.22 -21.47 6.98
CA SER A 252 -2.50 -20.61 7.91
C SER A 252 -3.07 -19.20 7.93
N ASN A 253 -3.37 -18.65 9.11
CA ASN A 253 -3.90 -17.29 9.23
C ASN A 253 -2.88 -16.25 8.74
N PHE A 254 -1.59 -16.48 9.00
CA PHE A 254 -0.54 -15.65 8.42
C PHE A 254 -0.65 -15.58 6.90
N LYS A 255 -0.70 -16.73 6.21
CA LYS A 255 -0.84 -16.79 4.74
C LYS A 255 -2.14 -16.13 4.28
N MET A 256 -3.25 -16.36 4.98
CA MET A 256 -4.55 -15.73 4.71
C MET A 256 -4.46 -14.20 4.79
N PHE A 257 -3.89 -13.65 5.87
CA PHE A 257 -3.74 -12.20 6.05
C PHE A 257 -2.81 -11.58 5.01
N VAL A 258 -1.73 -12.27 4.63
CA VAL A 258 -0.81 -11.79 3.59
C VAL A 258 -1.51 -11.74 2.23
N ALA A 259 -2.20 -12.82 1.83
CA ALA A 259 -2.93 -12.86 0.56
C ALA A 259 -4.03 -11.79 0.50
N ALA A 260 -4.85 -11.69 1.55
CA ALA A 260 -5.92 -10.69 1.62
C ALA A 260 -5.36 -9.27 1.69
N GLY A 261 -4.35 -9.03 2.53
CA GLY A 261 -3.70 -7.72 2.71
C GLY A 261 -3.09 -7.18 1.43
N PHE A 262 -2.30 -7.98 0.70
CA PHE A 262 -1.72 -7.57 -0.58
C PHE A 262 -2.76 -7.37 -1.67
N SER A 263 -3.81 -8.20 -1.70
CA SER A 263 -4.92 -8.03 -2.64
C SER A 263 -5.68 -6.72 -2.38
N CYS A 264 -5.96 -6.43 -1.11
CA CYS A 264 -6.54 -5.15 -0.67
C CYS A 264 -5.63 -3.97 -1.00
N ALA A 265 -4.32 -4.08 -0.78
CA ALA A 265 -3.37 -3.01 -1.06
C ALA A 265 -3.40 -2.62 -2.54
N ILE A 266 -3.26 -3.60 -3.45
CA ILE A 266 -3.27 -3.35 -4.89
C ILE A 266 -4.62 -2.76 -5.33
N PHE A 267 -5.73 -3.34 -4.85
CA PHE A 267 -7.07 -2.89 -5.22
C PHE A 267 -7.38 -1.47 -4.72
N PHE A 268 -7.15 -1.18 -3.44
CA PHE A 268 -7.42 0.14 -2.89
C PHE A 268 -6.49 1.21 -3.45
N GLN A 269 -5.23 0.87 -3.75
CA GLN A 269 -4.32 1.81 -4.41
C GLN A 269 -4.87 2.20 -5.80
N ALA A 270 -5.39 1.23 -6.54
CA ALA A 270 -6.03 1.49 -7.83
C ALA A 270 -7.31 2.34 -7.70
N MET A 271 -8.20 2.00 -6.76
CA MET A 271 -9.43 2.77 -6.52
C MET A 271 -9.15 4.21 -6.08
N LEU A 272 -8.15 4.43 -5.22
CA LEU A 272 -7.74 5.78 -4.83
C LEU A 272 -7.21 6.58 -6.01
N ASN A 273 -6.36 5.98 -6.86
CA ASN A 273 -5.86 6.65 -8.06
C ASN A 273 -7.01 7.03 -9.00
N MET A 274 -7.90 6.08 -9.32
CA MET A 274 -9.06 6.34 -10.18
C MET A 274 -10.00 7.39 -9.59
N GLY A 275 -10.19 7.39 -8.27
CA GLY A 275 -10.96 8.41 -7.56
C GLY A 275 -10.34 9.80 -7.67
N VAL A 276 -9.01 9.91 -7.64
CA VAL A 276 -8.32 11.18 -7.87
C VAL A 276 -8.46 11.64 -9.32
N VAL A 277 -8.25 10.75 -10.28
CA VAL A 277 -8.30 11.09 -11.71
C VAL A 277 -9.70 11.53 -12.15
N SER A 278 -10.75 10.88 -11.64
CA SER A 278 -12.16 11.27 -11.84
C SER A 278 -12.56 12.51 -11.03
N GLY A 279 -11.72 12.94 -10.08
CA GLY A 279 -11.95 14.07 -9.20
C GLY A 279 -12.95 13.84 -8.08
N LEU A 280 -13.26 12.56 -7.77
CA LEU A 280 -13.99 12.16 -6.56
C LEU A 280 -13.15 12.34 -5.29
N LEU A 281 -11.82 12.32 -5.41
CA LEU A 281 -10.87 12.48 -4.32
C LEU A 281 -9.84 13.59 -4.65
N PRO A 282 -9.28 14.25 -3.62
CA PRO A 282 -8.25 15.26 -3.82
C PRO A 282 -6.93 14.64 -4.32
N PRO A 283 -6.11 15.36 -5.12
CA PRO A 283 -4.84 14.84 -5.65
C PRO A 283 -3.87 14.32 -4.56
N THR A 284 -3.69 13.00 -4.54
CA THR A 284 -2.86 12.29 -3.54
C THR A 284 -1.45 11.98 -4.02
N GLY A 285 -1.20 11.87 -5.34
CA GLY A 285 0.09 11.47 -5.89
C GLY A 285 0.41 9.98 -5.68
N ILE A 286 -0.63 9.15 -5.52
CA ILE A 286 -0.51 7.70 -5.42
C ILE A 286 -0.58 7.12 -6.85
N PRO A 287 0.42 6.35 -7.31
CA PRO A 287 0.44 5.78 -8.65
C PRO A 287 -0.59 4.66 -8.82
N LEU A 288 -1.12 4.51 -10.04
CA LEU A 288 -1.94 3.37 -10.45
C LEU A 288 -1.05 2.11 -10.54
N PRO A 289 -1.33 1.04 -9.78
CA PRO A 289 -0.58 -0.20 -9.89
C PRO A 289 -0.56 -0.73 -11.33
N PHE A 290 0.54 -1.35 -11.76
CA PHE A 290 0.78 -1.89 -13.12
C PHE A 290 0.92 -0.87 -14.26
N PHE A 291 0.34 0.33 -14.17
CA PHE A 291 0.28 1.29 -15.27
C PHE A 291 1.25 2.46 -15.12
N SER A 292 1.30 3.07 -13.93
CA SER A 292 2.06 4.30 -13.73
C SER A 292 3.56 4.08 -13.80
N GLN A 293 4.29 5.07 -14.35
CA GLN A 293 5.76 5.14 -14.33
C GLN A 293 6.32 5.50 -12.94
N GLY A 294 5.87 4.81 -11.89
CA GLY A 294 6.37 4.93 -10.53
C GLY A 294 7.45 3.86 -10.28
N GLY A 295 8.72 4.22 -10.44
CA GLY A 295 9.86 3.28 -10.42
C GLY A 295 9.82 2.23 -9.30
N SER A 296 9.69 2.64 -8.03
CA SER A 296 9.56 1.70 -6.91
C SER A 296 8.18 1.05 -6.79
N SER A 297 7.11 1.73 -7.22
CA SER A 297 5.75 1.25 -7.04
C SER A 297 5.45 0.03 -7.90
N ILE A 298 5.97 -0.02 -9.13
CA ILE A 298 5.82 -1.21 -9.98
C ILE A 298 6.57 -2.41 -9.40
N ILE A 299 7.78 -2.22 -8.88
CA ILE A 299 8.58 -3.28 -8.23
C ILE A 299 7.83 -3.82 -7.01
N VAL A 300 7.34 -2.94 -6.14
CA VAL A 300 6.59 -3.30 -4.93
C VAL A 300 5.28 -4.02 -5.29
N THR A 301 4.59 -3.56 -6.33
CA THR A 301 3.39 -4.24 -6.86
C THR A 301 3.73 -5.64 -7.36
N MET A 302 4.81 -5.81 -8.12
CA MET A 302 5.26 -7.12 -8.60
C MET A 302 5.64 -8.07 -7.45
N ILE A 303 6.29 -7.56 -6.40
CA ILE A 303 6.59 -8.36 -5.20
C ILE A 303 5.29 -8.84 -4.53
N MET A 304 4.33 -7.94 -4.31
CA MET A 304 3.03 -8.30 -3.73
C MET A 304 2.29 -9.34 -4.57
N VAL A 305 2.30 -9.20 -5.90
CA VAL A 305 1.75 -10.21 -6.82
C VAL A 305 2.50 -11.53 -6.71
N GLY A 306 3.82 -11.51 -6.60
CA GLY A 306 4.65 -12.71 -6.40
C GLY A 306 4.26 -13.49 -5.14
N PHE A 307 3.98 -12.79 -4.04
CA PHE A 307 3.45 -13.44 -2.83
C PHE A 307 2.06 -14.05 -3.06
N ILE A 308 1.13 -13.30 -3.67
CA ILE A 308 -0.23 -13.82 -3.97
C ILE A 308 -0.15 -15.04 -4.89
N PHE A 309 0.72 -14.99 -5.90
CA PHE A 309 0.91 -16.08 -6.86
C PHE A 309 1.60 -17.30 -6.23
N ASN A 310 2.53 -17.09 -5.29
CA ASN A 310 3.11 -18.20 -4.53
C ASN A 310 2.04 -18.90 -3.68
N LEU A 311 1.17 -18.13 -3.03
CA LEU A 311 0.07 -18.64 -2.19
C LEU A 311 -1.10 -19.25 -2.99
N SER A 312 -1.21 -18.96 -4.29
CA SER A 312 -2.26 -19.52 -5.14
C SER A 312 -1.99 -20.97 -5.55
N ARG A 313 -0.74 -21.43 -5.44
CA ARG A 313 -0.35 -22.80 -5.71
C ARG A 313 -0.97 -23.70 -4.64
N ILE A 314 -1.69 -24.74 -5.08
CA ILE A 314 -2.28 -25.74 -4.21
C ILE A 314 -1.13 -26.39 -3.42
N GLN A 315 -1.13 -26.24 -2.10
CA GLN A 315 -0.30 -27.05 -1.23
C GLN A 315 -1.05 -28.37 -1.06
N GLU A 316 -0.52 -29.45 -1.62
CA GLU A 316 -0.81 -30.78 -1.07
C GLU A 316 -0.53 -30.70 0.44
N PRO A 317 -1.40 -31.27 1.29
CA PRO A 317 -1.17 -31.26 2.71
C PRO A 317 0.20 -31.88 2.97
N ASP A 318 1.04 -31.19 3.75
CA ASP A 318 2.30 -31.75 4.23
C ASP A 318 1.97 -33.11 4.86
N SER A 319 2.31 -34.18 4.15
CA SER A 319 2.23 -35.54 4.65
C SER A 319 3.26 -35.64 5.75
N TYR A 320 2.88 -35.30 6.97
CA TYR A 320 3.62 -35.73 8.14
C TYR A 320 3.58 -37.26 8.12
N GLU A 321 4.71 -37.86 7.79
CA GLU A 321 4.97 -39.29 7.92
C GLU A 321 4.54 -39.74 9.33
N GLU A 322 3.68 -40.75 9.38
CA GLU A 322 3.25 -41.46 10.60
C GLU A 322 4.41 -42.19 11.28
#